data_AF-A0A7S0XFJ3-F1
#
_entry.id   AF-A0A7S0XFJ3-F1
#
_cell.length_a   1.000
_cell.length_b   1.000
_cell.length_c   1.000
_cell.angle_alpha   90.00
_cell.angle_beta   90.00
_cell.angle_gamma   90.00
#
_symmetry.space_group_name_H-M   'P 1'
#
loop_
_entity.id
_entity.type
_entity.pdbx_description
1 polymer ?
#
loop_
_entity_poly.entity_id
_entity_poly.type
_entity_poly.pdbx_seq_one_letter_code
_entity_poly.pdbx_strand_id
1 'polypeptide(L)'
;MAPAEEPKALKLKTVARGFGGIDELSQHLDESKVLFGVLRFVFGRGTFARTKYVAVRFSGQQCPTVKRGRANAQKVAAMEALGGASCELSFETPLECNLDAVLEVLQRTVVVDDHAPGASMSKFSIQSMKADIEEQLQSARRQVEAAQLAAAAAAELTAAAAAAAAAS
;
A
#
# COMPACT_ATOMS: atom_id res chain seq x y z
N MET A 1 17.43 -30.96 9.36
CA MET A 1 16.41 -29.90 9.50
C MET A 1 17.14 -28.68 10.04
N ALA A 2 17.52 -27.74 9.17
CA ALA A 2 18.30 -26.57 9.57
C ALA A 2 17.43 -25.66 10.44
N PRO A 3 17.96 -25.07 11.53
CA PRO A 3 17.20 -24.14 12.37
C PRO A 3 16.85 -22.92 11.52
N ALA A 4 15.57 -22.53 11.54
CA ALA A 4 15.11 -21.29 10.94
C ALA A 4 15.84 -20.12 11.61
N GLU A 5 16.73 -19.48 10.86
CA GLU A 5 17.43 -18.26 11.26
C GLU A 5 16.38 -17.23 11.73
N GLU A 6 16.50 -16.73 12.96
CA GLU A 6 15.67 -15.64 13.46
C GLU A 6 15.70 -14.48 12.45
N PRO A 7 14.54 -13.90 12.07
CA PRO A 7 14.50 -12.84 11.07
C PRO A 7 15.32 -11.65 11.60
N LYS A 8 16.47 -11.45 10.98
CA LYS A 8 17.42 -10.39 11.29
C LYS A 8 16.67 -9.07 11.33
N ALA A 9 16.61 -8.44 12.52
CA ALA A 9 15.80 -7.26 12.78
C ALA A 9 15.96 -6.20 11.68
N LEU A 10 14.96 -6.10 10.80
CA LEU A 10 14.97 -5.13 9.72
C LEU A 10 14.75 -3.74 10.33
N LYS A 11 15.77 -2.90 10.22
CA LYS A 11 15.64 -1.47 10.54
C LYS A 11 15.01 -0.75 9.35
N LEU A 12 13.72 -0.97 9.14
CA LEU A 12 12.94 -0.22 8.16
C LEU A 12 12.54 1.12 8.77
N LYS A 13 12.76 2.20 8.02
CA LYS A 13 12.28 3.54 8.36
C LYS A 13 11.10 3.85 7.45
N THR A 14 9.97 4.25 8.03
CA THR A 14 8.83 4.75 7.26
C THR A 14 9.24 6.04 6.55
N VAL A 15 9.13 6.06 5.22
CA VAL A 15 9.44 7.23 4.39
C VAL A 15 8.21 8.10 4.22
N ALA A 16 7.09 7.48 3.82
CA ALA A 16 5.81 8.12 3.63
C ALA A 16 4.69 7.16 4.01
N ARG A 17 3.55 7.72 4.40
CA ARG A 17 2.29 7.00 4.60
C ARG A 17 1.17 7.93 4.15
N GLY A 18 0.27 7.41 3.34
CA GLY A 18 -0.83 8.18 2.80
C GLY A 18 -1.97 7.27 2.34
N PHE A 19 -2.94 7.89 1.69
CA PHE A 19 -4.15 7.25 1.17
C PHE A 19 -4.41 7.59 -0.30
N GLY A 20 -3.54 8.38 -0.93
CA GLY A 20 -3.55 8.77 -2.33
C GLY A 20 -3.09 7.68 -3.30
N GLY A 21 -2.94 6.44 -2.82
CA GLY A 21 -2.69 5.28 -3.68
C GLY A 21 -1.32 5.33 -4.37
N ILE A 22 -1.31 4.90 -5.64
CA ILE A 22 -0.08 4.77 -6.43
C ILE A 22 0.48 6.14 -6.82
N ASP A 23 -0.37 7.10 -7.16
CA ASP A 23 0.04 8.45 -7.54
C ASP A 23 0.76 9.18 -6.40
N GLU A 24 0.30 9.01 -5.16
CA GLU A 24 1.02 9.54 -3.99
C GLU A 24 2.30 8.76 -3.72
N LEU A 25 2.29 7.43 -3.91
CA LEU A 25 3.48 6.61 -3.72
C LEU A 25 4.59 6.99 -4.70
N SER A 26 4.28 7.20 -5.97
CA SER A 26 5.25 7.54 -7.02
C SER A 26 5.97 8.86 -6.77
N GLN A 27 5.29 9.85 -6.18
CA GLN A 27 5.87 11.15 -5.79
C GLN A 27 6.91 11.05 -4.68
N HIS A 28 6.84 10.00 -3.86
CA HIS A 28 7.78 9.77 -2.75
C HIS A 28 8.91 8.78 -3.11
N LEU A 29 8.97 8.32 -4.37
CA LEU A 29 10.04 7.45 -4.84
C LEU A 29 11.32 8.24 -5.13
N ASP A 30 12.41 7.81 -4.52
CA ASP A 30 13.73 8.43 -4.63
C ASP A 30 14.69 7.50 -5.37
N GLU A 31 15.13 7.90 -6.57
CA GLU A 31 16.04 7.12 -7.43
C GLU A 31 17.38 6.77 -6.79
N SER A 32 17.79 7.47 -5.73
CA SER A 32 19.03 7.19 -5.00
C SER A 32 18.90 6.03 -4.00
N LYS A 33 17.69 5.50 -3.79
CA LYS A 33 17.38 4.52 -2.74
C LYS A 33 16.63 3.31 -3.29
N VAL A 34 16.63 2.24 -2.47
CA VAL A 34 15.71 1.12 -2.63
C VAL A 34 14.63 1.28 -1.58
N LEU A 35 13.37 1.28 -2.02
CA LEU A 35 12.20 1.51 -1.20
C LEU A 35 11.25 0.31 -1.32
N PHE A 36 10.54 0.05 -0.24
CA PHE A 36 9.48 -0.94 -0.19
C PHE A 36 8.20 -0.24 0.25
N GLY A 37 7.09 -0.60 -0.39
CA GLY A 37 5.77 -0.05 -0.11
C GLY A 37 4.73 -1.16 -0.14
N VAL A 38 3.60 -0.89 0.49
CA VAL A 38 2.43 -1.74 0.41
C VAL A 38 1.23 -0.85 0.10
N LEU A 39 0.46 -1.28 -0.89
CA LEU A 39 -0.76 -0.64 -1.33
C LEU A 39 -1.92 -1.56 -1.01
N ARG A 40 -3.02 -0.99 -0.52
CA ARG A 40 -4.24 -1.71 -0.22
C ARG A 40 -5.30 -1.31 -1.24
N PHE A 41 -5.79 -2.28 -1.99
CA PHE A 41 -6.91 -2.13 -2.90
C PHE A 41 -8.08 -2.94 -2.39
N VAL A 42 -9.29 -2.41 -2.51
CA VAL A 42 -10.51 -3.19 -2.28
C VAL A 42 -11.19 -3.37 -3.64
N PHE A 43 -11.62 -4.58 -3.96
CA PHE A 43 -12.29 -4.88 -5.22
C PHE A 43 -13.66 -5.48 -4.96
N GLY A 44 -14.66 -5.04 -5.72
CA GLY A 44 -16.04 -5.48 -5.59
C GLY A 44 -16.86 -4.62 -4.62
N ARG A 45 -18.18 -4.86 -4.63
CA ARG A 45 -19.17 -4.13 -3.82
C ARG A 45 -19.96 -5.07 -2.92
N GLY A 46 -20.40 -4.57 -1.77
CA GLY A 46 -21.19 -5.33 -0.79
C GLY A 46 -20.44 -6.55 -0.23
N THR A 47 -21.10 -7.71 -0.20
CA THR A 47 -20.55 -8.98 0.30
C THR A 47 -19.41 -9.54 -0.54
N PHE A 48 -19.21 -9.02 -1.75
CA PHE A 48 -18.14 -9.44 -2.67
C PHE A 48 -16.92 -8.49 -2.62
N ALA A 49 -16.84 -7.58 -1.65
CA ALA A 49 -15.68 -6.71 -1.45
C ALA A 49 -14.48 -7.48 -0.87
N ARG A 50 -13.39 -7.62 -1.64
CA ARG A 50 -12.16 -8.31 -1.21
C ARG A 50 -11.02 -7.30 -1.15
N THR A 51 -10.32 -7.29 -0.02
CA THR A 51 -9.09 -6.49 0.14
C THR A 51 -7.92 -7.28 -0.43
N LYS A 52 -7.15 -6.64 -1.31
CA LYS A 52 -5.91 -7.16 -1.88
C LYS A 52 -4.77 -6.21 -1.51
N TYR A 53 -3.66 -6.79 -1.08
CA TYR A 53 -2.45 -6.04 -0.77
C TYR A 53 -1.47 -6.23 -1.92
N VAL A 54 -0.98 -5.13 -2.47
CA VAL A 54 0.07 -5.12 -3.49
C VAL A 54 1.32 -4.56 -2.85
N ALA A 55 2.34 -5.38 -2.75
CA ALA A 55 3.64 -4.91 -2.31
C ALA A 55 4.42 -4.38 -3.51
N VAL A 56 4.98 -3.19 -3.34
CA VAL A 56 5.74 -2.49 -4.36
C VAL A 56 7.18 -2.40 -3.89
N ARG A 57 8.07 -2.89 -4.74
CA ARG A 57 9.51 -2.75 -4.60
C ARG A 57 9.97 -1.69 -5.59
N PHE A 58 10.65 -0.68 -5.12
CA PHE A 58 11.29 0.31 -5.96
C PHE A 58 12.80 0.24 -5.82
N SER A 59 13.50 0.09 -6.93
CA SER A 59 14.96 0.02 -6.99
C SER A 59 15.49 1.11 -7.90
N GLY A 60 15.72 2.29 -7.35
CA GLY A 60 16.22 3.42 -8.11
C GLY A 60 17.56 3.13 -8.80
N GLN A 61 17.68 3.54 -10.07
CA GLN A 61 18.87 3.28 -10.88
C GLN A 61 20.11 4.03 -10.37
N GLN A 62 19.91 5.17 -9.70
CA GLN A 62 20.99 5.99 -9.13
C GLN A 62 21.49 5.47 -7.77
N CYS A 63 20.91 4.39 -7.25
CA CYS A 63 21.34 3.79 -5.98
C CYS A 63 22.70 3.08 -6.12
N PRO A 64 23.69 3.36 -5.26
CA PRO A 64 24.99 2.69 -5.29
C PRO A 64 24.87 1.17 -5.21
N THR A 65 25.61 0.44 -6.05
CA THR A 65 25.52 -1.01 -6.22
C THR A 65 25.55 -1.80 -4.91
N VAL A 66 26.40 -1.40 -3.96
CA VAL A 66 26.53 -2.05 -2.65
C VAL A 66 25.28 -1.87 -1.78
N LYS A 67 24.70 -0.66 -1.77
CA LYS A 67 23.46 -0.36 -1.03
C LYS A 67 22.28 -1.10 -1.66
N ARG A 68 22.20 -1.09 -2.99
CA ARG A 68 21.18 -1.83 -3.75
C ARG A 68 21.25 -3.33 -3.48
N GLY A 69 22.45 -3.93 -3.53
CA GLY A 69 22.64 -5.34 -3.24
C GLY A 69 22.22 -5.72 -1.81
N ARG A 70 22.58 -4.90 -0.82
CA ARG A 70 22.18 -5.13 0.58
C ARG A 70 20.67 -5.03 0.78
N ALA A 71 20.02 -4.03 0.17
CA ALA A 71 18.58 -3.87 0.25
C ALA A 71 17.84 -5.02 -0.46
N ASN A 72 18.36 -5.48 -1.60
CA ASN A 72 17.80 -6.63 -2.33
C ASN A 72 17.91 -7.93 -1.52
N ALA A 73 19.01 -8.13 -0.78
CA ALA A 73 19.15 -9.29 0.10
C ALA A 73 18.12 -9.28 1.25
N GLN A 74 17.65 -8.10 1.64
CA GLN A 74 16.62 -7.92 2.68
C GLN A 74 15.20 -7.96 2.13
N LYS A 75 15.00 -8.14 0.81
CA LYS A 75 13.69 -8.13 0.17
C LYS A 75 12.71 -9.10 0.83
N VAL A 76 13.08 -10.37 0.97
CA VAL A 76 12.17 -11.42 1.48
C VAL A 76 11.64 -11.03 2.86
N ALA A 77 12.56 -10.70 3.75
CA ALA A 77 12.22 -10.35 5.12
C ALA A 77 11.45 -9.01 5.19
N ALA A 78 11.75 -8.02 4.32
CA ALA A 78 10.99 -6.77 4.24
C ALA A 78 9.55 -7.00 3.75
N MET A 79 9.36 -7.90 2.79
CA MET A 79 8.05 -8.26 2.23
C MET A 79 7.22 -9.07 3.23
N GLU A 80 7.85 -9.97 3.99
CA GLU A 80 7.21 -10.68 5.10
C GLU A 80 6.77 -9.70 6.21
N ALA A 81 7.62 -8.73 6.55
CA ALA A 81 7.29 -7.71 7.55
C ALA A 81 6.14 -6.78 7.13
N LEU A 82 5.93 -6.58 5.82
CA LEU A 82 4.83 -5.79 5.27
C LEU A 82 3.47 -6.53 5.30
N GLY A 83 3.46 -7.82 5.67
CA GLY A 83 2.26 -8.66 5.69
C GLY A 83 1.96 -9.20 4.29
N GLY A 84 1.79 -10.52 4.18
CA GLY A 84 1.70 -11.26 2.92
C GLY A 84 0.91 -10.54 1.82
N ALA A 85 1.63 -10.05 0.81
CA ALA A 85 1.03 -9.38 -0.32
C ALA A 85 0.44 -10.40 -1.30
N SER A 86 -0.71 -10.06 -1.88
CA SER A 86 -1.33 -10.84 -2.95
C SER A 86 -0.52 -10.78 -4.24
N CYS A 87 0.16 -9.65 -4.47
CA CYS A 87 1.01 -9.42 -5.63
C CYS A 87 2.27 -8.66 -5.22
N GLU A 88 3.39 -8.95 -5.86
CA GLU A 88 4.61 -8.15 -5.78
C GLU A 88 4.88 -7.48 -7.13
N LEU A 89 5.18 -6.18 -7.08
CA LEU A 89 5.61 -5.40 -8.23
C LEU A 89 7.00 -4.84 -7.99
N SER A 90 7.82 -4.78 -9.04
CA SER A 90 9.13 -4.16 -9.01
C SER A 90 9.22 -3.07 -10.05
N PHE A 91 9.61 -1.86 -9.63
CA PHE A 91 9.83 -0.72 -10.50
C PHE A 91 11.27 -0.20 -10.34
N GLU A 92 11.83 0.34 -11.41
CA GLU A 92 13.16 0.96 -11.39
C GLU A 92 13.10 2.46 -11.56
N THR A 93 12.06 2.95 -12.23
CA THR A 93 11.82 4.38 -12.44
C THR A 93 10.47 4.81 -11.82
N PRO A 94 10.37 6.03 -11.27
CA PRO A 94 9.11 6.50 -10.67
C PRO A 94 7.97 6.61 -11.69
N LEU A 95 8.30 6.90 -12.96
CA LEU A 95 7.36 7.04 -14.07
C LEU A 95 6.67 5.71 -14.44
N GLU A 96 7.36 4.58 -14.27
CA GLU A 96 6.77 3.25 -14.45
C GLU A 96 5.79 2.89 -13.33
N CYS A 97 5.92 3.52 -12.17
CA CYS A 97 5.05 3.30 -11.02
C CYS A 97 3.73 4.08 -11.20
N ASN A 98 2.89 3.61 -12.11
CA ASN A 98 1.59 4.21 -12.43
C ASN A 98 0.43 3.25 -12.16
N LEU A 99 -0.78 3.81 -12.10
CA LEU A 99 -2.01 3.06 -11.81
C LEU A 99 -2.25 1.92 -12.82
N ASP A 100 -1.96 2.17 -14.09
CA ASP A 100 -2.18 1.20 -15.17
C ASP A 100 -1.30 -0.05 -15.01
N ALA A 101 0.00 0.12 -14.72
CA ALA A 101 0.92 -0.99 -14.51
C ALA A 101 0.49 -1.89 -13.33
N VAL A 102 -0.01 -1.28 -12.25
CA VAL A 102 -0.50 -2.04 -11.09
C VAL A 102 -1.82 -2.74 -11.43
N LEU A 103 -2.74 -2.06 -12.13
CA LEU A 103 -4.02 -2.63 -12.54
C LEU A 103 -3.88 -3.79 -13.51
N GLU A 104 -2.93 -3.72 -14.45
CA GLU A 104 -2.65 -4.82 -15.38
C GLU A 104 -2.23 -6.10 -14.65
N VAL A 105 -1.38 -5.97 -13.63
CA VAL A 105 -0.95 -7.13 -12.83
C VAL A 105 -2.07 -7.61 -11.91
N LEU A 106 -2.79 -6.68 -11.28
CA LEU A 106 -3.96 -7.02 -10.46
C LEU A 106 -5.03 -7.75 -11.28
N GLN A 107 -5.31 -7.33 -12.51
CA GLN A 107 -6.26 -8.02 -13.38
C GLN A 107 -5.84 -9.46 -13.67
N ARG A 108 -4.54 -9.73 -13.76
CA ARG A 108 -4.01 -11.09 -13.98
C ARG A 108 -4.08 -11.95 -12.73
N THR A 109 -3.88 -11.36 -11.55
CA THR A 109 -3.78 -12.11 -10.28
C THR A 109 -5.12 -12.20 -9.53
N VAL A 110 -6.04 -11.26 -9.74
CA VAL A 110 -7.35 -11.24 -9.10
C VAL A 110 -8.35 -12.03 -9.96
N VAL A 111 -8.55 -13.29 -9.60
CA VAL A 111 -9.72 -14.05 -10.05
C VAL A 111 -10.91 -13.58 -9.21
N VAL A 112 -11.91 -13.00 -9.86
CA VAL A 112 -13.20 -12.71 -9.23
C VAL A 112 -14.08 -13.93 -9.47
N ASP A 113 -14.48 -14.62 -8.41
CA ASP A 113 -15.49 -15.69 -8.45
C ASP A 113 -16.87 -15.10 -8.80
N ASP A 114 -17.06 -14.67 -10.04
CA ASP A 114 -18.38 -14.44 -10.64
C ASP A 114 -18.69 -15.62 -11.56
N HIS A 115 -18.87 -16.79 -10.95
CA HIS A 115 -19.23 -18.02 -11.66
C HIS A 115 -20.75 -18.08 -11.87
N ALA A 116 -21.23 -17.34 -12.87
CA ALA A 116 -22.43 -17.74 -13.60
C ALA A 116 -22.01 -18.68 -14.75
N PRO A 117 -22.49 -19.94 -14.80
CA PRO A 117 -22.11 -20.87 -15.86
C PRO A 117 -22.66 -20.37 -17.20
N GLY A 118 -21.76 -19.95 -18.10
CA GLY A 118 -22.10 -19.46 -19.44
C GLY A 118 -21.83 -17.96 -19.67
N ALA A 119 -21.42 -17.21 -18.65
CA ALA A 119 -20.89 -15.87 -18.86
C ALA A 119 -19.43 -16.00 -19.34
N SER A 120 -19.18 -15.59 -20.60
CA SER A 120 -17.82 -15.30 -21.08
C SER A 120 -17.09 -14.52 -19.99
N MET A 121 -15.90 -14.99 -19.57
CA MET A 121 -14.97 -14.35 -18.63
C MET A 121 -15.21 -12.83 -18.62
N SER A 122 -16.12 -12.35 -17.78
CA SER A 122 -16.57 -10.98 -17.89
C SER A 122 -15.48 -10.19 -17.20
N LYS A 123 -14.47 -9.86 -18.01
CA LYS A 123 -13.32 -9.06 -17.68
C LYS A 123 -13.85 -7.91 -16.84
N PHE A 124 -13.56 -7.91 -15.53
CA PHE A 124 -13.53 -6.67 -14.79
C PHE A 124 -12.64 -5.74 -15.63
N SER A 125 -13.27 -4.78 -16.30
CA SER A 125 -12.54 -3.90 -17.18
C SER A 125 -11.67 -3.02 -16.29
N ILE A 126 -10.48 -2.68 -16.78
CA ILE A 126 -9.57 -1.76 -16.08
C ILE A 126 -10.31 -0.47 -15.69
N GLN A 127 -11.31 -0.04 -16.47
CA GLN A 127 -12.15 1.12 -16.19
C GLN A 127 -13.00 0.96 -14.93
N SER A 128 -13.63 -0.20 -14.71
CA SER A 128 -14.38 -0.46 -13.48
C SER A 128 -13.48 -0.49 -12.25
N MET A 129 -12.27 -1.07 -12.38
CA MET A 129 -11.29 -1.04 -11.29
C MET A 129 -10.82 0.38 -10.97
N LYS A 130 -10.59 1.21 -11.99
CA LYS A 130 -10.24 2.63 -11.80
C LYS A 130 -11.33 3.38 -11.05
N ALA A 131 -12.59 3.20 -11.44
CA ALA A 131 -13.72 3.86 -10.78
C ALA A 131 -13.86 3.45 -9.31
N ASP A 132 -13.72 2.15 -9.01
CA ASP A 132 -13.78 1.66 -7.62
C ASP A 132 -12.60 2.18 -6.78
N ILE A 133 -11.40 2.29 -7.36
CA ILE A 133 -10.22 2.85 -6.69
C ILE A 133 -10.41 4.34 -6.42
N GLU A 134 -10.96 5.09 -7.37
CA GLU A 134 -11.20 6.52 -7.20
C GLU A 134 -12.26 6.79 -6.13
N GLU A 135 -13.36 6.02 -6.12
CA GLU A 135 -14.36 6.08 -5.06
C GLU A 135 -13.75 5.72 -3.68
N GLN A 136 -12.82 4.76 -3.64
CA GLN A 136 -12.08 4.41 -2.43
C GLN A 136 -11.16 5.53 -1.97
N LEU A 137 -10.46 6.22 -2.88
CA LEU A 137 -9.65 7.38 -2.53
C LEU A 137 -10.52 8.50 -1.95
N GLN A 138 -11.68 8.76 -2.55
CA GLN A 138 -12.59 9.79 -2.08
C GLN A 138 -13.20 9.46 -0.71
N SER A 139 -13.65 8.22 -0.51
CA SER A 139 -14.18 7.77 0.78
C SER A 139 -13.10 7.72 1.86
N ALA A 140 -11.88 7.27 1.53
CA ALA A 140 -10.74 7.29 2.45
C ALA A 140 -10.36 8.73 2.83
N ARG A 141 -10.33 9.66 1.87
CA ARG A 141 -10.12 11.09 2.14
C ARG A 141 -11.13 11.63 3.13
N ARG A 142 -12.42 11.41 2.89
CA ARG A 142 -13.50 11.85 3.79
C ARG A 142 -13.37 11.24 5.19
N GLN A 143 -13.04 9.96 5.28
CA GLN A 143 -12.86 9.28 6.56
C GLN A 143 -11.63 9.78 7.32
N VAL A 144 -10.53 10.07 6.63
CA VAL A 144 -9.32 10.61 7.26
C VAL A 144 -9.55 12.05 7.71
N GLU A 145 -10.20 12.88 6.89
CA GLU A 145 -10.53 14.25 7.26
C GLU A 145 -11.49 14.27 8.47
N ALA A 146 -12.54 13.44 8.46
CA ALA A 146 -13.42 13.27 9.60
C ALA A 146 -12.69 12.73 10.84
N ALA A 147 -11.79 11.76 10.68
CA ALA A 147 -10.98 11.23 11.78
C ALA A 147 -9.95 12.23 12.30
N GLN A 148 -9.38 13.08 11.45
CA GLN A 148 -8.47 14.15 11.84
C GLN A 148 -9.20 15.24 12.60
N LEU A 149 -10.39 15.64 12.15
CA LEU A 149 -11.25 16.57 12.88
C LEU A 149 -11.68 15.98 14.23
N ALA A 150 -12.05 14.70 14.27
CA ALA A 150 -12.38 14.01 15.52
C ALA A 150 -11.17 13.85 16.45
N ALA A 151 -9.99 13.54 15.91
CA ALA A 151 -8.75 13.45 16.67
C ALA A 151 -8.30 14.82 17.20
N ALA A 152 -8.46 15.89 16.43
CA ALA A 152 -8.19 17.25 16.87
C ALA A 152 -9.15 17.67 17.99
N ALA A 153 -10.44 17.37 17.87
CA ALA A 153 -11.41 17.62 18.93
C ALA A 153 -11.11 16.80 20.21
N ALA A 154 -10.69 15.54 20.06
CA ALA A 154 -10.27 14.71 21.19
C ALA A 154 -8.96 15.22 21.83
N ALA A 155 -8.03 15.76 21.03
CA ALA A 155 -6.81 16.40 21.50
C ALA A 155 -7.10 17.68 22.29
N GLU A 156 -8.06 18.51 21.84
CA GLU A 156 -8.50 19.67 22.62
C GLU A 156 -9.19 19.27 23.92
N LEU A 157 -10.04 18.25 23.91
CA LEU A 157 -10.71 17.77 25.12
C LEU A 157 -9.71 17.16 26.13
N THR A 158 -8.70 16.44 25.65
CA THR A 158 -7.63 15.90 26.50
C THR A 158 -6.68 16.99 26.99
N ALA A 159 -6.39 18.03 26.19
CA ALA A 159 -5.64 19.19 26.64
C ALA A 159 -6.41 20.01 27.69
N ALA A 160 -7.72 20.18 27.53
CA ALA A 160 -8.58 20.85 28.51
C ALA A 160 -8.67 20.05 29.82
N ALA A 161 -8.78 18.72 29.74
CA ALA A 161 -8.76 17.84 30.93
C ALA A 161 -7.40 17.86 31.64
N ALA A 162 -6.29 17.90 30.91
CA ALA A 162 -4.95 18.03 31.47
C ALA A 162 -4.74 19.40 32.16
N ALA A 163 -5.26 20.48 31.58
CA ALA A 163 -5.22 21.81 32.19
C ALA A 163 -6.06 21.87 33.48
N ALA A 164 -7.21 21.20 33.52
CA ALA A 164 -8.04 21.12 34.73
C ALA A 164 -7.37 20.30 35.85
N ALA A 165 -6.63 19.24 35.50
CA ALA A 165 -5.89 18.42 36.48
C ALA A 165 -4.62 19.09 37.02
N ALA A 166 -4.05 20.07 36.30
CA ALA A 166 -2.90 20.85 36.76
C ALA A 166 -3.28 22.04 37.67
N ALA A 167 -4.57 22.37 37.76
CA ALA A 167 -5.11 23.45 38.59
C ALA A 167 -5.69 22.98 39.93
N SER A 168 -5.59 21.68 40.24
CA SER A 168 -5.95 21.04 41.52
C SER A 168 -4.72 20.55 42.27
#